data_AF-A0A8D2FSF8-F1
#
_entry.id   AF-A0A8D2FSF8-F1
#
_cell.length_a   1.000
_cell.length_b   1.000
_cell.length_c   1.000
_cell.angle_alpha   90.00
_cell.angle_beta   90.00
_cell.angle_gamma   90.00
#
_symmetry.space_group_name_H-M   'P 1'
#
loop_
_entity.id
_entity.type
_entity.pdbx_description
1 polymer ?
#
loop_
_entity_poly.entity_id
_entity_poly.type
_entity_poly.pdbx_seq_one_letter_code
_entity_poly.pdbx_strand_id
1 'polypeptide(L)'
;MSVDMNSQGSDSNEEDCDPNYPGDIEDYYVGVASDVEQQGADAFDPEEYQFTCFTCKESESALNEHMTILASVLKPRSRHCNRARLHQKKKRKETRRDEA
;
A
#
# COMPACT_ATOMS: atom_id res chain seq x y z
N MET A 1 -17.32 11.23 -28.17
CA MET A 1 -17.29 9.79 -27.87
C MET A 1 -18.68 9.40 -27.39
N SER A 2 -19.38 8.51 -28.08
CA SER A 2 -20.74 8.06 -27.74
C SER A 2 -20.66 6.91 -26.74
N VAL A 3 -21.13 7.15 -25.52
CA VAL A 3 -21.17 6.13 -24.47
C VAL A 3 -22.42 5.28 -24.69
N ASP A 4 -22.24 4.01 -25.08
CA ASP A 4 -23.30 3.03 -25.19
C ASP A 4 -23.50 2.39 -23.81
N MET A 5 -24.41 2.94 -23.02
CA MET A 5 -24.77 2.44 -21.68
C MET A 5 -25.74 1.27 -21.79
N ASN A 6 -25.30 0.19 -22.46
CA ASN A 6 -26.08 -1.03 -22.55
C ASN A 6 -25.62 -2.02 -21.47
N SER A 7 -26.07 -1.82 -20.24
CA SER A 7 -26.16 -2.87 -19.21
C SER A 7 -27.15 -2.47 -18.13
N GLN A 8 -28.43 -2.34 -18.51
CA GLN A 8 -29.52 -2.54 -17.56
C GLN A 8 -29.99 -3.98 -17.72
N GLY A 9 -29.45 -4.84 -16.87
CA GLY A 9 -29.76 -6.27 -16.81
C GLY A 9 -29.40 -6.83 -15.45
N SER A 10 -29.72 -6.10 -14.37
CA SER A 10 -29.86 -6.74 -13.06
C SER A 10 -31.28 -7.30 -13.03
N ASP A 11 -31.35 -8.60 -13.30
CA ASP A 11 -32.52 -9.43 -13.06
C ASP A 11 -33.01 -9.17 -11.64
N SER A 12 -34.25 -8.67 -11.55
CA SER A 12 -34.92 -8.37 -10.30
C SER A 12 -34.96 -9.63 -9.45
N ASN A 13 -34.41 -9.60 -8.24
CA ASN A 13 -34.79 -10.58 -7.22
C ASN A 13 -36.18 -10.24 -6.70
N GLU A 14 -37.19 -10.38 -7.56
CA GLU A 14 -38.55 -10.55 -7.07
C GLU A 14 -38.57 -11.85 -6.25
N GLU A 15 -39.10 -11.75 -5.02
CA GLU A 15 -39.23 -12.83 -4.03
C GLU A 15 -38.02 -13.03 -3.09
N ASP A 16 -37.93 -12.22 -2.03
CA ASP A 16 -38.30 -12.66 -0.68
C ASP A 16 -37.94 -11.56 0.33
N CYS A 17 -38.75 -10.49 0.37
CA CYS A 17 -38.72 -9.59 1.52
C CYS A 17 -39.43 -10.31 2.67
N ASP A 18 -38.65 -11.03 3.50
CA ASP A 18 -39.13 -11.57 4.77
C ASP A 18 -39.90 -10.48 5.53
N PRO A 19 -41.18 -10.69 5.90
CA PRO A 19 -41.95 -9.73 6.69
C PRO A 19 -41.34 -9.45 8.07
N ASN A 20 -40.40 -10.28 8.54
CA ASN A 20 -39.59 -10.05 9.74
C ASN A 20 -38.32 -9.25 9.49
N TYR A 21 -38.01 -8.85 8.26
CA TYR A 21 -37.04 -7.78 8.09
C TYR A 21 -37.61 -6.56 8.81
N PRO A 22 -36.95 -6.05 9.86
CA PRO A 22 -37.39 -4.85 10.52
C PRO A 22 -37.44 -3.78 9.43
N GLY A 23 -38.66 -3.41 9.04
CA GLY A 23 -38.89 -2.35 8.08
C GLY A 23 -38.11 -1.12 8.50
N ASP A 24 -37.63 -0.38 7.48
CA ASP A 24 -36.89 0.88 7.55
C ASP A 24 -36.44 1.26 8.97
N ILE A 25 -35.20 0.93 9.31
CA ILE A 25 -34.62 1.25 10.62
C ILE A 25 -34.80 2.77 10.79
N GLU A 26 -35.70 3.20 11.68
CA GLU A 26 -36.07 4.62 11.84
C GLU A 26 -34.85 5.50 12.14
N ASP A 27 -33.80 4.90 12.69
CA ASP A 27 -32.55 5.54 13.08
C ASP A 27 -31.43 5.42 12.03
N TYR A 28 -31.68 4.88 10.83
CA TYR A 28 -30.63 4.68 9.82
C TYR A 28 -29.92 5.98 9.41
N TYR A 29 -30.62 7.11 9.48
CA TYR A 29 -30.07 8.44 9.21
C TYR A 29 -29.87 9.29 10.48
N VAL A 30 -30.21 8.76 11.66
CA VAL A 30 -29.99 9.45 12.93
C VAL A 30 -28.50 9.43 13.25
N GLY A 31 -27.92 10.62 13.42
CA GLY A 31 -26.49 10.77 13.68
C GLY A 31 -25.62 11.00 12.44
N VAL A 32 -26.10 10.72 11.22
CA VAL A 32 -25.35 10.98 9.96
C VAL A 32 -24.98 12.45 9.81
N ALA A 33 -25.88 13.36 10.22
CA ALA A 33 -25.62 14.79 10.22
C ALA A 33 -24.50 15.21 11.20
N SER A 34 -24.20 14.37 12.19
CA SER A 34 -23.14 14.56 13.19
C SER A 34 -21.87 13.77 12.88
N ASP A 35 -21.93 12.74 12.03
CA ASP A 35 -20.77 11.98 11.54
C ASP A 35 -19.87 12.81 10.63
N VAL A 36 -20.45 13.83 9.97
CA VAL A 36 -19.69 14.83 9.27
C VAL A 36 -19.29 15.90 10.28
N GLU A 37 -18.09 15.80 10.84
CA GLU A 37 -17.48 16.93 11.52
C GLU A 37 -17.54 18.12 10.55
N GLN A 38 -18.21 19.21 10.94
CA GLN A 38 -18.15 20.47 10.20
C GLN A 38 -16.68 20.89 10.22
N GLN A 39 -15.96 20.51 9.15
CA GLN A 39 -14.61 20.97 8.94
C GLN A 39 -14.70 22.50 9.05
N GLY A 40 -14.02 23.05 10.05
CA GLY A 40 -13.98 24.49 10.28
C GLY A 40 -13.51 25.20 9.02
N ALA A 41 -13.53 26.53 9.00
CA ALA A 41 -13.20 27.35 7.82
C ALA A 41 -11.83 27.11 7.13
N ASP A 42 -11.04 26.13 7.60
CA ASP A 42 -10.08 25.36 6.80
C ASP A 42 -10.83 24.24 6.01
N ALA A 43 -11.93 24.62 5.37
CA ALA A 43 -12.75 23.74 4.56
C ALA A 43 -11.97 23.52 3.27
N PHE A 44 -11.42 22.31 3.13
CA PHE A 44 -10.67 21.81 1.98
C PHE A 44 -10.62 22.80 0.81
N ASP A 45 -9.53 23.58 0.71
CA ASP A 45 -9.34 24.53 -0.38
C ASP A 45 -8.93 23.78 -1.66
N PRO A 46 -9.83 23.64 -2.64
CA PRO A 46 -9.51 22.94 -3.87
C PRO A 46 -8.46 23.69 -4.70
N GLU A 47 -8.28 25.00 -4.47
CA GLU A 47 -7.31 25.84 -5.17
C GLU A 47 -5.89 25.67 -4.63
N GLU A 48 -5.74 25.32 -3.35
CA GLU A 48 -4.45 24.92 -2.76
C GLU A 48 -4.06 23.47 -3.09
N TYR A 49 -5.01 22.64 -3.55
CA TYR A 49 -4.73 21.24 -3.85
C TYR A 49 -3.91 21.08 -5.15
N GLN A 50 -2.58 21.04 -5.00
CA GLN A 50 -1.65 20.77 -6.09
C GLN A 50 -1.44 19.26 -6.28
N PHE A 51 -2.14 18.68 -7.25
CA PHE A 51 -1.85 17.31 -7.66
C PHE A 51 -0.53 17.25 -8.44
N THR A 52 0.43 16.47 -7.95
CA THR A 52 1.67 16.21 -8.69
C THR A 52 1.44 15.05 -9.65
N CYS A 53 1.23 15.37 -10.93
CA CYS A 53 1.12 14.36 -11.97
C CYS A 53 2.52 13.91 -12.39
N PHE A 54 2.86 12.67 -12.11
CA PHE A 54 4.08 12.04 -12.60
C PHE A 54 3.78 11.18 -13.82
N THR A 55 4.72 11.11 -14.76
CA THR A 55 4.70 10.06 -15.78
C THR A 55 4.99 8.69 -15.14
N CYS A 56 4.65 7.59 -15.82
CA CYS A 56 4.95 6.23 -15.35
C CYS A 56 6.45 6.04 -15.06
N LYS A 57 7.32 6.67 -15.84
CA LYS A 57 8.78 6.56 -15.64
C LYS A 57 9.26 7.29 -14.39
N GLU A 58 8.73 8.48 -14.14
CA GLU A 58 9.09 9.28 -12.95
C GLU A 58 8.61 8.63 -11.66
N SER A 59 7.40 8.06 -11.68
CA SER A 59 6.86 7.32 -10.53
C SER A 59 7.64 6.02 -10.25
N GLU A 60 8.03 5.29 -11.29
CA GLU A 60 8.88 4.10 -11.15
C GLU A 60 10.26 4.45 -10.57
N SER A 61 10.89 5.53 -11.03
CA SER A 61 12.18 5.97 -10.49
C SER A 61 12.07 6.41 -9.03
N ALA A 62 11.06 7.21 -8.69
CA ALA A 62 10.85 7.67 -7.31
C ALA A 62 10.61 6.49 -6.36
N LEU A 63 9.76 5.54 -6.78
CA LEU A 63 9.49 4.33 -5.99
C LEU A 63 10.77 3.51 -5.76
N ASN A 64 11.60 3.34 -6.79
CA ASN A 64 12.85 2.58 -6.68
C ASN A 64 13.86 3.22 -5.72
N GLU A 65 13.94 4.55 -5.68
CA GLU A 65 14.76 5.27 -4.70
C GLU A 65 14.29 4.99 -3.27
N HIS A 66 12.99 5.11 -3.02
CA HIS A 66 12.40 4.80 -1.71
C HIS A 66 12.62 3.34 -1.30
N MET A 67 12.46 2.40 -2.23
CA MET A 67 12.70 0.98 -1.98
C MET A 67 14.16 0.70 -1.67
N THR A 68 15.10 1.40 -2.31
CA THR A 68 16.54 1.26 -2.04
C THR A 68 16.90 1.77 -0.65
N ILE A 69 16.32 2.89 -0.23
CA ILE A 69 16.51 3.44 1.12
C ILE A 69 15.96 2.46 2.16
N LEU A 70 14.72 1.99 1.99
CA LEU A 70 14.11 1.01 2.90
C LEU A 70 14.91 -0.28 2.94
N ALA A 71 15.35 -0.79 1.79
CA ALA A 71 16.21 -1.97 1.75
C ALA A 71 17.52 -1.73 2.50
N SER A 72 18.13 -0.55 2.40
CA SER A 72 19.36 -0.23 3.14
C SER A 72 19.16 -0.20 4.66
N VAL A 73 18.02 0.31 5.12
CA VAL A 73 17.63 0.36 6.54
C VAL A 73 17.31 -1.03 7.08
N LEU A 74 16.58 -1.82 6.31
CA LEU A 74 16.09 -3.14 6.72
C LEU A 74 17.11 -4.25 6.47
N LYS A 75 18.10 -4.05 5.60
CA LYS A 75 19.09 -5.10 5.29
C LYS A 75 19.89 -5.40 6.55
N PRO A 76 19.75 -6.61 7.12
CA PRO A 76 20.50 -6.98 8.29
C PRO A 76 21.98 -6.89 7.92
N ARG A 77 22.73 -6.04 8.63
CA ARG A 77 24.19 -6.05 8.59
C ARG A 77 24.65 -7.38 9.19
N SER A 78 24.59 -8.46 8.41
CA SER A 78 25.18 -9.75 8.76
C SER A 78 26.69 -9.63 8.67
N ARG A 79 27.28 -8.91 9.63
CA ARG A 79 28.72 -8.84 9.87
C ARG A 79 29.27 -10.15 10.45
N HIS A 80 28.40 -11.11 10.76
CA HIS A 80 28.77 -12.34 11.45
C HIS A 80 29.13 -13.51 10.52
N CYS A 81 28.84 -13.47 9.21
CA CYS A 81 29.20 -14.57 8.29
C CYS A 81 30.57 -14.37 7.58
N ASN A 82 31.07 -13.14 7.44
CA ASN A 82 32.30 -12.87 6.69
C ASN A 82 33.60 -13.19 7.47
N ARG A 83 33.57 -13.09 8.80
CA ARG A 83 34.77 -13.33 9.64
C ARG A 83 35.17 -14.81 9.64
N ALA A 84 34.18 -15.71 9.69
CA ALA A 84 34.39 -17.16 9.63
C ALA A 84 35.00 -17.61 8.30
N ARG A 85 34.51 -17.07 7.16
CA ARG A 85 35.05 -17.39 5.82
C ARG A 85 36.49 -16.90 5.61
N LEU A 86 36.85 -15.73 6.14
CA LEU A 86 38.22 -15.22 6.05
C LEU A 86 39.19 -16.06 6.88
N HIS A 87 38.78 -16.48 8.09
CA HIS A 87 39.60 -17.35 8.95
C HIS A 87 39.79 -18.74 8.33
N GLN A 88 38.77 -19.32 7.69
CA GLN A 88 38.91 -20.59 6.97
C GLN A 88 39.85 -20.49 5.76
N LYS A 89 39.74 -19.41 4.97
CA LYS A 89 40.63 -19.17 3.83
C LYS A 89 42.07 -18.92 4.27
N LYS A 90 42.28 -18.21 5.38
CA LYS A 90 43.61 -17.98 5.96
C LYS A 90 44.22 -19.29 6.45
N LYS A 91 43.48 -20.09 7.25
CA LYS A 91 43.94 -21.41 7.70
C LYS A 91 44.31 -22.32 6.54
N ARG A 92 43.47 -22.45 5.51
CA ARG A 92 43.77 -23.28 4.33
C ARG A 92 45.03 -22.84 3.57
N LYS A 93 45.36 -21.56 3.58
CA LYS A 93 46.57 -21.04 2.91
C LYS A 93 47.82 -21.28 3.75
N GLU A 94 47.70 -21.28 5.06
CA GLU A 94 48.76 -21.54 6.02
C GLU A 94 49.13 -23.04 6.03
N THR A 95 48.14 -23.93 6.12
CA THR A 95 48.35 -25.39 6.07
C THR A 95 49.05 -25.85 4.79
N ARG A 96 48.79 -25.20 3.65
CA ARG A 96 49.44 -25.52 2.37
C ARG A 96 50.90 -25.05 2.26
N ARG A 97 51.35 -24.17 3.16
CA ARG A 97 52.75 -23.71 3.21
C ARG A 97 53.60 -24.59 4.11
N ASP A 98 52.99 -25.24 5.09
CA ASP A 98 53.71 -26.13 6.03
C ASP A 98 53.91 -27.55 5.44
N GLU A 99 53.23 -27.88 4.35
CA GLU A 99 53.34 -29.17 3.63
C GLU A 99 54.25 -29.12 2.37
N ALA A 100 54.87 -27.97 2.07
CA ALA A 100 55.74 -27.75 0.91
C ALA A 100 57.16 -27.38 1.34
#